data_AF-A0A6M8ECV6-F1
#
_entry.id   AF-A0A6M8ECV6-F1
#
_cell.length_a   1.000
_cell.length_b   1.000
_cell.length_c   1.000
_cell.angle_alpha   90.00
_cell.angle_beta   90.00
_cell.angle_gamma   90.00
#
_symmetry.space_group_name_H-M   'P 1'
#
loop_
_entity.id
_entity.type
_entity.pdbx_description
1 polymer ?
#
loop_
_entity_poly.entity_id
_entity_poly.type
_entity_poly.pdbx_seq_one_letter_code
_entity_poly.pdbx_strand_id
1 'polypeptide(L)' 'MFNLFLAVSPEIFLINATFILLIHGVVFSTSNKYDYPPLVSNVGWLGLLSV' A
#
# COMPACT_ATOMS: atom_id res chain seq x y z
N MET A 1 5.99 -22.00 16.63
CA MET A 1 6.05 -20.54 16.44
C MET A 1 5.19 -20.05 15.28
N PHE A 2 5.14 -20.76 14.13
CA PHE A 2 4.37 -20.37 12.94
C PHE A 2 2.86 -20.09 13.17
N ASN A 3 2.17 -20.89 13.97
CA ASN A 3 0.74 -20.68 14.27
C ASN A 3 0.44 -19.41 15.08
N LEU A 4 1.43 -18.83 15.78
CA LEU A 4 1.25 -17.57 16.51
C LEU A 4 1.13 -16.38 15.53
N PHE A 5 1.82 -16.45 14.39
CA PHE A 5 1.76 -15.40 13.36
C PHE A 5 0.41 -15.36 12.65
N LEU A 6 -0.34 -16.46 12.63
CA LEU A 6 -1.71 -16.48 12.09
C LEU A 6 -2.65 -15.58 12.90
N ALA A 7 -2.43 -15.48 14.23
CA ALA A 7 -3.25 -14.65 15.10
C ALA A 7 -3.06 -13.14 14.85
N VAL A 8 -1.91 -12.74 14.30
CA VAL A 8 -1.58 -11.35 13.92
C VAL A 8 -1.54 -11.15 12.40
N SER A 9 -2.11 -12.09 11.64
CA SER A 9 -2.11 -12.03 10.18
C SER A 9 -2.82 -10.80 9.60
N PRO A 10 -3.91 -10.26 10.19
CA PRO A 10 -4.53 -9.02 9.72
C PRO A 10 -3.59 -7.81 9.86
N GLU A 11 -2.88 -7.69 10.97
CA GLU A 11 -1.94 -6.60 11.22
C GLU A 11 -0.74 -6.68 10.28
N ILE A 12 -0.21 -7.89 10.06
CA ILE A 12 0.88 -8.12 9.09
C ILE A 12 0.42 -7.73 7.68
N PHE A 13 -0.81 -8.07 7.31
CA PHE A 13 -1.37 -7.71 6.00
C PHE A 13 -1.47 -6.20 5.83
N LEU A 14 -2.05 -5.48 6.80
CA LEU A 14 -2.21 -4.03 6.75
C LEU A 14 -0.86 -3.29 6.67
N ILE A 15 0.14 -3.74 7.44
CA ILE A 15 1.49 -3.16 7.41
C ILE A 15 2.12 -3.35 6.03
N ASN A 16 2.06 -4.56 5.48
CA ASN A 16 2.62 -4.85 4.16
C ASN A 16 1.89 -4.09 3.04
N ALA A 17 0.55 -4.03 3.09
CA ALA A 17 -0.25 -3.26 2.14
C ALA A 17 0.13 -1.77 2.19
N THR A 18 0.32 -1.22 3.39
CA THR A 18 0.76 0.17 3.57
C THR A 18 2.14 0.42 2.95
N PHE A 19 3.11 -0.48 3.17
CA PHE A 19 4.43 -0.35 2.54
C PHE A 19 4.37 -0.39 1.02
N ILE A 20 3.58 -1.30 0.45
CA ILE A 20 3.38 -1.40 -1.00
C ILE A 20 2.76 -0.11 -1.55
N LEU A 21 1.71 0.41 -0.89
CA LEU A 21 1.03 1.64 -1.31
C LEU A 21 1.92 2.88 -1.18
N LEU A 22 2.77 2.93 -0.15
CA LEU A 22 3.76 4.00 0.03
C LEU A 22 4.76 3.99 -1.13
N ILE A 23 5.36 2.85 -1.44
CA ILE A 23 6.34 2.72 -2.53
C ILE A 23 5.68 3.06 -3.86
N HIS A 24 4.49 2.50 -4.13
CA HIS A 24 3.72 2.80 -5.33
C HIS A 24 3.41 4.29 -5.46
N GLY A 25 2.90 4.91 -4.39
CA GLY A 25 2.58 6.34 -4.36
C GLY A 25 3.79 7.22 -4.65
N VAL A 26 4.93 6.95 -4.01
CA VAL A 26 6.17 7.74 -4.18
C VAL A 26 6.76 7.56 -5.58
N VAL A 27 6.88 6.31 -6.05
CA VAL A 27 7.49 6.01 -7.36
C VAL A 27 6.68 6.63 -8.49
N PHE A 28 5.35 6.50 -8.48
CA PHE A 28 4.52 7.02 -9.56
C PHE A 28 4.30 8.54 -9.45
N SER A 29 4.16 9.11 -8.26
CA SER A 29 3.96 10.57 -8.11
C SER A 29 5.17 11.38 -8.51
N THR A 30 6.38 10.82 -8.37
CA THR A 30 7.64 11.48 -8.73
C THR A 30 8.13 11.11 -10.13
N SER A 31 7.39 10.28 -10.86
CA SER A 31 7.79 9.83 -12.19
C SER A 31 7.46 10.87 -13.25
N ASN A 32 8.50 11.41 -13.89
CA ASN A 32 8.37 12.29 -15.05
C ASN A 32 7.65 11.60 -16.23
N LYS A 33 7.73 10.26 -16.32
CA LYS A 33 7.06 9.48 -17.38
C LYS A 33 5.53 9.65 -17.37
N TYR A 34 4.94 9.93 -16.21
CA TYR A 34 3.50 10.03 -16.02
C TYR A 34 3.05 11.46 -15.72
N ASP A 35 3.90 12.46 -15.98
CA ASP A 35 3.61 13.88 -15.73
C ASP A 35 3.26 14.19 -14.27
N TYR A 36 3.90 13.50 -13.31
CA TYR A 36 3.74 13.73 -11.87
C TYR A 36 2.27 13.70 -11.40
N PRO A 37 1.56 12.57 -11.60
CA PRO A 37 0.13 12.52 -11.37
C PRO A 37 -0.19 12.54 -9.86
N PRO A 38 -1.25 13.25 -9.43
CA PRO A 38 -1.74 13.16 -8.07
C PRO A 38 -2.42 11.79 -7.84
N LEU A 39 -1.79 10.93 -7.04
CA LEU A 39 -2.24 9.54 -6.82
C LEU A 39 -3.21 9.35 -5.66
N VAL A 40 -3.71 10.43 -5.05
CA VAL A 40 -4.55 10.39 -3.84
C VAL A 40 -5.80 9.51 -4.00
N SER A 41 -6.48 9.61 -5.15
CA SER A 41 -7.67 8.77 -5.43
C SER A 41 -7.30 7.31 -5.66
N ASN A 42 -6.24 7.04 -6.44
CA ASN A 42 -5.82 5.68 -6.75
C ASN A 42 -5.30 4.94 -5.52
N VAL A 43 -4.41 5.56 -4.75
CA VAL A 43 -3.90 5.01 -3.49
C VAL A 43 -5.03 4.91 -2.46
N GLY A 44 -5.99 5.85 -2.45
CA GLY A 44 -7.17 5.80 -1.60
C GLY A 44 -8.07 4.59 -1.88
N TRP A 45 -8.40 4.32 -3.15
CA TRP A 45 -9.18 3.14 -3.52
C TRP A 45 -8.45 1.83 -3.21
N LEU A 46 -7.15 1.75 -3.49
CA LEU A 46 -6.36 0.57 -3.14
C LEU A 46 -6.23 0.40 -1.61
N GLY A 47 -6.18 1.50 -0.86
CA GLY A 47 -6.22 1.51 0.59
C GLY A 47 -7.55 0.97 1.13
N LEU A 48 -8.67 1.37 0.55
CA LEU A 48 -10.00 0.83 0.90
C LEU A 48 -10.10 -0.67 0.62
N LEU A 49 -9.49 -1.16 -0.47
CA LEU A 49 -9.44 -2.58 -0.79
C LEU A 49 -8.54 -3.39 0.16
N SER A 50 -7.63 -2.73 0.88
CA SER A 50 -6.71 -3.38 1.83
C SER A 50 -7.24 -3.47 3.26
N VAL A 51 -8.47 -3.00 3.50
CA VAL A 51 -9.20 -3.11 4.77
C VAL A 51 -10.30 -4.17 4.63
#